data_AF-A0A163W9Z3-F1
#
_entry.id   AF-A0A163W9Z3-F1
#
_cell.length_a   1.000
_cell.length_b   1.000
_cell.length_c   1.000
_cell.angle_alpha   90.00
_cell.angle_beta   90.00
_cell.angle_gamma   90.00
#
_symmetry.space_group_name_H-M   'P 1'
#
loop_
_entity.id
_entity.type
_entity.pdbx_description
1 polymer ?
#
loop_
_entity_poly.entity_id
_entity_poly.type
_entity_poly.pdbx_seq_one_letter_code
_entity_poly.pdbx_strand_id
1 'polypeptide(L)'
;MNPEHDEDTMTVVANCISGYEQEMYTLRDGTAVVLKKEGSPGKQIRISRGYDDECLFHYIEMGPATAHAVNLRGGARCLLEYNELEQTVTLTKITMNKEKVIVLTEKGRMEPRARIGYSLLSKLGMADARRGRTLHARHGNASVKLRLSVPPNELSEQFVLSAGAAAKLRLGNRQPYLLAYNQATRTLSFSPLSNAPVSVDPATGSAPDDSAQPARSQNRSKSAQRSVATTMTASQSGKSRTRKTAPSRLFVSKQTMAPKQEPFSKTGKSAVWISPKLHRGRR
;
A
#
# COMPACT_ATOMS: atom_id res chain seq x y z
N MET A 1 13.07 -19.07 17.04
CA MET A 1 11.68 -19.46 17.34
C MET A 1 11.22 -18.56 18.47
N ASN A 2 10.07 -17.91 18.37
CA ASN A 2 9.40 -17.33 19.54
C ASN A 2 8.42 -18.39 20.04
N PRO A 3 8.60 -18.95 21.25
CA PRO A 3 7.79 -20.04 21.79
C PRO A 3 6.44 -19.60 22.37
N GLU A 4 6.01 -18.35 22.18
CA GLU A 4 4.87 -17.75 22.91
C GLU A 4 3.55 -17.69 22.15
N HIS A 5 3.45 -18.26 20.94
CA HIS A 5 2.15 -18.36 20.27
C HIS A 5 1.58 -19.76 20.44
N ASP A 6 0.52 -19.84 21.26
CA ASP A 6 -0.32 -21.02 21.35
C ASP A 6 -0.78 -21.44 19.94
N GLU A 7 -0.70 -22.74 19.65
CA GLU A 7 -0.96 -23.30 18.32
C GLU A 7 -2.39 -23.02 17.82
N ASP A 8 -3.32 -22.68 18.71
CA ASP A 8 -4.73 -22.38 18.41
C ASP A 8 -5.08 -20.90 18.62
N THR A 9 -4.09 -20.01 18.62
CA THR A 9 -4.31 -18.56 18.73
C THR A 9 -3.98 -17.84 17.42
N MET A 10 -4.82 -16.88 17.03
CA MET A 10 -4.52 -15.90 16.00
C MET A 10 -4.46 -14.51 16.62
N THR A 11 -3.27 -13.91 16.56
CA THR A 11 -3.05 -12.53 17.00
C THR A 11 -3.36 -11.59 15.84
N VAL A 12 -4.18 -10.58 16.09
CA VAL A 12 -4.57 -9.56 15.10
C VAL A 12 -3.99 -8.21 15.51
N VAL A 13 -3.20 -7.62 14.62
CA VAL A 13 -2.62 -6.28 14.77
C VAL A 13 -3.22 -5.37 13.70
N ALA A 14 -4.09 -4.46 14.14
CA ALA A 14 -5.02 -3.71 13.27
C ALA A 14 -4.90 -2.18 13.42
N ASN A 15 -4.02 -1.69 14.29
CA ASN A 15 -3.86 -0.25 14.57
C ASN A 15 -2.52 0.25 14.01
N CYS A 16 -2.34 0.17 12.68
CA CYS A 16 -1.06 0.47 12.05
C CYS A 16 -1.05 1.78 11.27
N ILE A 17 0.13 2.40 11.15
CA ILE A 17 0.33 3.72 10.51
C ILE A 17 -0.07 3.72 9.03
N SER A 18 0.17 2.61 8.31
CA SER A 18 -0.08 2.47 6.88
C SER A 18 -0.95 1.25 6.61
N GLY A 19 -2.27 1.38 6.77
CA GLY A 19 -3.23 0.33 6.48
C GLY A 19 -4.48 0.85 5.79
N TYR A 20 -5.21 -0.03 5.11
CA TYR A 20 -6.58 0.28 4.71
C TYR A 20 -7.46 0.33 5.96
N GLU A 21 -8.44 1.25 6.01
CA GLU A 21 -9.41 1.30 7.11
C GLU A 21 -10.02 -0.08 7.35
N GLN A 22 -10.10 -0.50 8.62
CA GLN A 22 -10.59 -1.82 8.99
C GLN A 22 -11.84 -1.71 9.84
N GLU A 23 -12.84 -2.53 9.52
CA GLU A 23 -13.99 -2.79 10.39
C GLU A 23 -13.71 -3.96 11.36
N MET A 24 -12.44 -4.15 11.74
CA MET A 24 -12.02 -5.24 12.63
C MET A 24 -12.20 -4.92 14.12
N TYR A 25 -12.78 -3.77 14.47
CA TYR A 25 -13.08 -3.40 15.86
C TYR A 25 -14.14 -4.31 16.50
N THR A 26 -14.93 -5.03 15.69
CA THR A 26 -15.95 -5.98 16.18
C THR A 26 -15.33 -7.28 16.68
N LEU A 27 -14.12 -7.63 16.22
CA LEU A 27 -13.42 -8.84 16.64
C LEU A 27 -12.71 -8.57 17.98
N ARG A 28 -13.34 -9.01 19.08
CA ARG A 28 -12.86 -8.75 20.45
C ARG A 28 -11.71 -9.69 20.83
N ASP A 29 -10.90 -9.23 21.76
CA ASP A 29 -9.86 -10.04 22.37
C ASP A 29 -10.48 -11.24 23.12
N GLY A 30 -9.83 -12.40 23.03
CA GLY A 30 -10.25 -13.63 23.66
C GLY A 30 -11.44 -14.34 23.01
N THR A 31 -12.06 -13.78 21.95
CA THR A 31 -13.20 -14.40 21.24
C THR A 31 -12.78 -15.74 20.62
N ALA A 32 -13.53 -16.80 20.90
CA ALA A 32 -13.40 -18.07 20.21
C ALA A 32 -14.13 -18.00 18.87
N VAL A 33 -13.46 -18.35 17.78
CA VAL A 33 -14.03 -18.34 16.43
C VAL A 33 -13.65 -19.59 15.67
N VAL A 34 -14.41 -19.90 14.63
CA VAL A 34 -14.02 -20.89 13.63
C VAL A 34 -13.26 -20.19 12.52
N LEU A 35 -11.96 -20.43 12.43
CA LEU A 35 -11.13 -19.97 11.31
C LEU A 35 -11.34 -20.87 10.10
N LYS A 36 -11.73 -20.28 8.98
CA LYS A 36 -11.93 -20.97 7.71
C LYS A 36 -11.03 -20.35 6.65
N LYS A 37 -10.47 -21.18 5.78
CA LYS A 37 -10.14 -20.75 4.42
C LYS A 37 -11.40 -20.95 3.57
N GLU A 38 -11.58 -20.09 2.59
CA GLU A 38 -12.66 -20.26 1.61
C GLU A 38 -12.68 -21.69 1.04
N GLY A 39 -13.78 -22.41 1.27
CA GLY A 39 -13.97 -23.80 0.86
C GLY A 39 -13.26 -24.88 1.68
N SER A 40 -12.69 -24.57 2.85
CA SER A 40 -12.04 -25.57 3.73
C SER A 40 -12.89 -25.90 4.97
N PRO A 41 -12.70 -27.09 5.59
CA PRO A 41 -13.15 -27.30 6.96
C PRO A 41 -12.51 -26.24 7.87
N GLY A 42 -13.28 -25.75 8.83
CA GLY A 42 -12.84 -24.74 9.77
C GLY A 42 -12.04 -25.33 10.94
N LYS A 43 -11.20 -24.52 11.58
CA LYS A 43 -10.48 -24.84 12.81
C LYS A 43 -10.92 -23.87 13.91
N GLN A 44 -11.26 -24.39 15.08
CA GLN A 44 -11.55 -23.52 16.21
C GLN A 44 -10.26 -22.89 16.73
N ILE A 45 -10.26 -21.58 16.92
CA ILE A 45 -9.13 -20.80 17.42
C ILE A 45 -9.62 -19.73 18.39
N ARG A 46 -8.68 -19.13 19.12
CA ARG A 46 -8.90 -17.94 19.93
C ARG A 46 -8.28 -16.72 19.26
N ILE A 47 -9.01 -15.61 19.27
CA ILE A 47 -8.47 -14.32 18.86
C ILE A 47 -7.68 -13.70 20.00
N SER A 48 -6.48 -13.22 19.69
CA SER A 48 -5.75 -12.29 20.53
C SER A 48 -5.62 -10.95 19.81
N ARG A 49 -5.86 -9.84 20.50
CA ARG A 49 -5.57 -8.50 19.95
C ARG A 49 -4.14 -8.13 20.33
N GLY A 50 -3.29 -7.93 19.33
CA GLY A 50 -1.99 -7.32 19.58
C GLY A 50 -2.17 -5.86 19.98
N TYR A 51 -1.34 -5.41 20.92
CA TYR A 51 -1.31 -4.02 21.36
C TYR A 51 -0.55 -3.13 20.36
N ASP A 52 -0.72 -1.81 20.50
CA ASP A 52 -0.17 -0.73 19.67
C ASP A 52 1.38 -0.74 19.63
N ASP A 53 1.93 -1.74 18.97
CA ASP A 53 3.28 -1.68 18.43
C ASP A 53 3.27 -0.66 17.29
N GLU A 54 4.35 0.09 17.09
CA GLU A 54 4.57 0.96 15.93
C GLU A 54 4.61 0.10 14.65
N CYS A 55 3.47 -0.41 14.23
CA CYS A 55 3.32 -1.26 13.09
C CYS A 55 3.01 -0.41 11.87
N LEU A 56 3.68 -0.74 10.77
CA LEU A 56 3.47 -0.03 9.52
C LEU A 56 2.24 -0.57 8.79
N PHE A 57 1.89 -1.85 8.90
CA PHE A 57 0.78 -2.47 8.17
C PHE A 57 0.01 -3.44 9.05
N HIS A 58 -1.28 -3.60 8.81
CA HIS A 58 -2.08 -4.59 9.53
C HIS A 58 -1.61 -6.01 9.22
N TYR A 59 -1.40 -6.80 10.26
CA TYR A 59 -0.98 -8.19 10.13
C TYR A 59 -1.67 -9.09 11.15
N ILE A 60 -1.65 -10.38 10.82
CA ILE A 60 -2.03 -11.48 11.70
C ILE A 60 -0.84 -12.38 11.91
N GLU A 61 -0.74 -12.92 13.11
CA GLU A 61 0.23 -13.93 13.50
C GLU A 61 -0.51 -15.15 14.00
N MET A 62 -0.05 -16.33 13.63
CA MET A 62 -0.68 -17.59 14.01
C MET A 62 0.38 -18.69 14.13
N GLY A 63 0.08 -19.68 14.96
CA GLY A 63 0.90 -20.88 15.10
C GLY A 63 1.08 -21.62 13.77
N PRO A 64 2.22 -22.29 13.54
CA PRO A 64 2.45 -23.08 12.33
C PRO A 64 1.37 -24.13 12.05
N ALA A 65 0.81 -24.78 13.07
CA ALA A 65 -0.25 -25.78 12.88
C ALA A 65 -1.55 -25.12 12.38
N THR A 66 -1.92 -23.97 12.95
CA THR A 66 -3.08 -23.20 12.47
C THR A 66 -2.86 -22.69 11.05
N ALA A 67 -1.70 -22.11 10.73
CA ALA A 67 -1.38 -21.69 9.37
C ALA A 67 -1.45 -22.85 8.36
N HIS A 68 -0.97 -24.04 8.75
CA HIS A 68 -1.03 -25.24 7.93
C HIS A 68 -2.48 -25.72 7.71
N ALA A 69 -3.31 -25.71 8.76
CA ALA A 69 -4.72 -26.10 8.67
C ALA A 69 -5.51 -25.24 7.66
N VAL A 70 -5.17 -23.95 7.56
CA VAL A 70 -5.76 -23.05 6.55
C VAL A 70 -4.92 -22.92 5.28
N ASN A 71 -3.88 -23.74 5.09
CA ASN A 71 -2.98 -23.72 3.93
C ASN A 71 -2.49 -22.30 3.58
N LEU A 72 -2.04 -21.58 4.60
CA LEU A 72 -1.45 -20.26 4.49
C LEU A 72 0.05 -20.33 4.75
N ARG A 73 0.78 -19.48 4.04
CA ARG A 73 2.24 -19.32 4.19
C ARG A 73 2.51 -17.93 4.72
N GLY A 74 3.59 -17.80 5.51
CA GLY A 74 4.09 -16.49 5.91
C GLY A 74 4.31 -15.59 4.68
N GLY A 75 4.01 -14.30 4.83
CA GLY A 75 4.09 -13.33 3.74
C GLY A 75 2.97 -13.43 2.70
N ALA A 76 1.91 -14.23 2.94
CA ALA A 76 0.69 -14.16 2.15
C ALA A 76 -0.15 -12.94 2.56
N ARG A 77 -0.86 -12.35 1.60
CA ARG A 77 -1.86 -11.32 1.88
C ARG A 77 -3.25 -11.94 1.78
N CYS A 78 -4.10 -11.64 2.74
CA CYS A 78 -5.44 -12.19 2.83
C CYS A 78 -6.46 -11.09 3.08
N LEU A 79 -7.67 -11.27 2.55
CA LEU A 79 -8.86 -10.63 3.05
C LEU A 79 -9.34 -11.44 4.24
N LEU A 80 -9.52 -10.78 5.37
CA LEU A 80 -10.11 -11.31 6.58
C LEU A 80 -11.53 -10.78 6.67
N GLU A 81 -12.49 -11.70 6.70
CA GLU A 81 -13.91 -11.40 6.89
C GLU A 81 -14.36 -12.01 8.20
N TYR A 82 -14.98 -11.22 9.06
CA TYR A 82 -15.55 -11.69 10.32
C TYR A 82 -17.07 -11.65 10.25
N ASN A 83 -17.69 -12.81 10.47
CA ASN A 83 -19.14 -12.96 10.65
C ASN A 83 -19.41 -13.19 12.15
N GLU A 84 -19.96 -12.16 12.81
CA GLU A 84 -20.26 -12.19 14.24
C GLU A 84 -21.35 -13.20 14.61
N LEU A 85 -22.36 -13.40 13.74
CA LEU A 85 -23.46 -14.33 14.00
C LEU A 85 -23.00 -15.79 13.99
N GLU A 86 -22.12 -16.13 13.05
CA GLU A 86 -21.58 -17.48 12.90
C GLU A 86 -20.28 -17.71 13.69
N GLN A 87 -19.79 -16.68 14.40
CA GLN A 87 -18.47 -16.66 15.04
C GLN A 87 -17.38 -17.23 14.13
N THR A 88 -17.41 -16.82 12.86
CA THR A 88 -16.54 -17.37 11.83
C THR A 88 -15.63 -16.28 11.29
N VAL A 89 -14.35 -16.59 11.18
CA VAL A 89 -13.37 -15.77 10.47
C VAL A 89 -12.97 -16.48 9.18
N THR A 90 -13.21 -15.84 8.04
CA THR A 90 -12.84 -16.36 6.73
C THR A 90 -11.61 -15.63 6.21
N LEU A 91 -10.60 -16.40 5.80
CA LEU A 91 -9.39 -15.90 5.15
C LEU A 91 -9.42 -16.23 3.65
N THR A 92 -9.53 -15.20 2.82
CA THR A 92 -9.45 -15.31 1.36
C THR A 92 -8.11 -14.78 0.87
N LYS A 93 -7.33 -15.61 0.18
CA LYS A 93 -6.00 -15.22 -0.30
C LYS A 93 -6.10 -14.20 -1.43
N ILE A 94 -5.41 -13.07 -1.28
CA ILE A 94 -5.28 -12.04 -2.31
C ILE A 94 -3.96 -12.25 -3.05
N THR A 95 -4.04 -12.62 -4.33
CA THR A 95 -2.85 -12.85 -5.17
C THR A 95 -2.39 -11.61 -5.92
N MET A 96 -3.28 -10.62 -6.11
CA MET A 96 -2.98 -9.40 -6.87
C MET A 96 -3.33 -8.16 -6.05
N ASN A 97 -2.36 -7.28 -5.86
CA ASN A 97 -2.57 -5.97 -5.24
C ASN A 97 -2.25 -4.86 -6.23
N LYS A 98 -2.93 -3.73 -6.11
CA LYS A 98 -2.76 -2.58 -7.00
C LYS A 98 -2.54 -1.33 -6.17
N GLU A 99 -1.58 -0.50 -6.57
CA GLU A 99 -1.29 0.78 -5.92
C GLU A 99 -0.98 1.85 -6.97
N LYS A 100 -1.38 3.09 -6.70
CA LYS A 100 -1.01 4.23 -7.54
C LYS A 100 0.43 4.61 -7.24
N VAL A 101 1.27 4.76 -8.27
CA VAL A 101 2.68 5.12 -8.11
C VAL A 101 3.10 6.18 -9.11
N ILE A 102 4.04 7.01 -8.72
CA ILE A 102 4.77 7.87 -9.66
C ILE A 102 6.08 7.14 -10.01
N VAL A 103 6.28 6.84 -11.29
CA VAL A 103 7.49 6.15 -11.75
C VAL A 103 8.63 7.16 -11.84
N LEU A 104 9.64 7.02 -10.99
CA LEU A 104 10.87 7.80 -11.06
C LEU A 104 11.95 7.03 -11.84
N THR A 105 12.81 7.75 -12.54
CA THR A 105 13.92 7.15 -13.30
C THR A 105 15.28 7.58 -12.73
N GLU A 106 16.11 6.60 -12.38
CA GLU A 106 17.50 6.80 -11.97
C GLU A 106 18.42 6.93 -13.20
N LYS A 107 19.13 8.05 -13.29
CA LYS A 107 20.10 8.30 -14.37
C LYS A 107 21.39 7.50 -14.15
N GLY A 108 22.08 7.15 -15.22
CA GLY A 108 23.43 6.55 -15.16
C GLY A 108 23.50 5.06 -14.86
N ARG A 109 22.37 4.37 -14.62
CA ARG A 109 22.33 2.91 -14.47
C ARG A 109 21.62 2.25 -15.65
N MET A 110 22.34 1.36 -16.33
CA MET A 110 21.83 0.55 -17.44
C MET A 110 21.28 -0.81 -17.01
N GLU A 111 21.79 -1.36 -15.90
CA GLU A 111 21.29 -2.63 -15.36
C GLU A 111 19.82 -2.52 -14.96
N PRO A 112 18.94 -3.43 -15.42
CA PRO A 112 17.52 -3.43 -15.07
C PRO A 112 17.27 -3.62 -13.57
N ARG A 113 16.95 -2.54 -12.87
CA ARG A 113 16.72 -2.53 -11.42
C ARG A 113 15.46 -1.75 -11.08
N ALA A 114 14.75 -2.23 -10.04
CA ALA A 114 13.72 -1.47 -9.35
C ALA A 114 14.15 -1.19 -7.92
N ARG A 115 13.99 0.06 -7.48
CA ARG A 115 14.04 0.43 -6.07
C ARG A 115 12.62 0.75 -5.62
N ILE A 116 12.10 -0.06 -4.71
CA ILE A 116 10.75 0.06 -4.17
C ILE A 116 10.87 0.37 -2.69
N GLY A 117 10.30 1.48 -2.26
CA GLY A 117 10.21 1.85 -0.84
C GLY A 117 9.44 0.80 -0.03
N TYR A 118 9.79 0.65 1.25
CA TYR A 118 9.24 -0.42 2.09
C TYR A 118 7.72 -0.30 2.27
N SER A 119 7.20 0.92 2.40
CA SER A 119 5.76 1.13 2.53
C SER A 119 4.99 0.67 1.29
N LEU A 120 5.44 1.10 0.10
CA LEU A 120 4.85 0.66 -1.17
C LEU A 120 4.97 -0.86 -1.36
N LEU A 121 6.12 -1.45 -1.03
CA LEU A 121 6.37 -2.89 -1.11
C LEU A 121 5.36 -3.67 -0.23
N SER A 122 5.06 -3.15 0.96
CA SER A 122 4.07 -3.71 1.88
C SER A 122 2.62 -3.42 1.46
N LYS A 123 2.33 -2.36 0.72
CA LYS A 123 1.01 -2.20 0.07
C LYS A 123 0.83 -3.19 -1.09
N LEU A 124 1.88 -3.46 -1.86
CA LEU A 124 1.84 -4.35 -3.02
C LEU A 124 1.75 -5.83 -2.71
N GLY A 125 1.82 -6.27 -1.46
CA GLY A 125 1.84 -7.70 -1.22
C GLY A 125 3.24 -8.34 -1.35
N MET A 126 4.33 -7.61 -1.09
CA MET A 126 5.70 -8.11 -1.26
C MET A 126 6.50 -8.39 0.04
N ALA A 127 5.90 -8.91 1.12
CA ALA A 127 6.52 -9.00 2.46
C ALA A 127 7.84 -9.82 2.51
N ASP A 128 8.00 -10.83 1.65
CA ASP A 128 9.22 -11.67 1.57
C ASP A 128 10.26 -11.15 0.56
N ALA A 129 10.11 -9.93 0.07
CA ALA A 129 10.96 -9.41 -1.00
C ALA A 129 12.32 -8.97 -0.45
N ARG A 130 13.21 -9.95 -0.25
CA ARG A 130 14.61 -9.73 0.12
C ARG A 130 15.33 -8.89 -0.94
N ARG A 131 16.27 -8.03 -0.50
CA ARG A 131 17.18 -7.30 -1.40
C ARG A 131 17.86 -8.27 -2.37
N GLY A 132 17.97 -7.88 -3.63
CA GLY A 132 18.64 -8.67 -4.67
C GLY A 132 17.77 -9.74 -5.33
N ARG A 133 16.53 -9.96 -4.85
CA ARG A 133 15.57 -10.85 -5.51
C ARG A 133 15.20 -10.32 -6.89
N THR A 134 14.99 -11.22 -7.84
CA THR A 134 14.55 -10.85 -9.18
C THR A 134 13.03 -10.95 -9.31
N LEU A 135 12.44 -9.97 -10.00
CA LEU A 135 11.03 -9.93 -10.35
C LEU A 135 10.85 -9.64 -11.85
N HIS A 136 9.70 -10.00 -12.40
CA HIS A 136 9.34 -9.64 -13.77
C HIS A 136 8.52 -8.37 -13.76
N ALA A 137 8.73 -7.48 -14.71
CA ALA A 137 7.93 -6.28 -14.92
C ALA A 137 7.40 -6.25 -16.34
N ARG A 138 6.17 -5.76 -16.52
CA ARG A 138 5.52 -5.65 -17.83
C ARG A 138 4.69 -4.37 -17.97
N HIS A 139 4.65 -3.82 -19.17
CA HIS A 139 3.78 -2.72 -19.55
C HIS A 139 3.34 -2.94 -21.00
N GLY A 140 2.05 -3.22 -21.21
CA GLY A 140 1.55 -3.75 -22.48
C GLY A 140 2.31 -5.02 -22.88
N ASN A 141 2.87 -5.03 -24.09
CA ASN A 141 3.66 -6.14 -24.63
C ASN A 141 5.15 -6.09 -24.22
N ALA A 142 5.60 -5.00 -23.61
CA ALA A 142 6.98 -4.87 -23.16
C ALA A 142 7.17 -5.59 -21.82
N SER A 143 8.26 -6.33 -21.68
CA SER A 143 8.63 -6.99 -20.42
C SER A 143 10.13 -6.90 -20.13
N VAL A 144 10.48 -6.91 -18.85
CA VAL A 144 11.87 -6.90 -18.39
C VAL A 144 12.01 -7.60 -17.05
N LYS A 145 13.13 -8.28 -16.86
CA LYS A 145 13.52 -8.89 -15.58
C LYS A 145 14.27 -7.85 -14.74
N LEU A 146 13.79 -7.54 -13.54
CA LEU A 146 14.33 -6.48 -12.67
C LEU A 146 14.95 -7.05 -11.40
N ARG A 147 16.13 -6.55 -11.02
CA ARG A 147 16.68 -6.76 -9.68
C ARG A 147 16.02 -5.81 -8.68
N LEU A 148 15.47 -6.33 -7.58
CA LEU A 148 14.84 -5.52 -6.56
C LEU A 148 15.84 -4.96 -5.55
N SER A 149 15.64 -3.71 -5.19
CA SER A 149 16.28 -3.03 -4.08
C SER A 149 15.26 -2.40 -3.17
N VAL A 150 15.45 -2.56 -1.86
CA VAL A 150 14.60 -1.95 -0.84
C VAL A 150 15.45 -0.95 -0.07
N PRO A 151 15.18 0.36 -0.14
CA PRO A 151 15.91 1.35 0.64
C PRO A 151 15.66 1.13 2.16
N PRO A 152 16.55 1.62 3.04
CA PRO A 152 16.38 1.46 4.48
C PRO A 152 15.23 2.29 5.07
N ASN A 153 14.74 3.31 4.37
CA ASN A 153 13.63 4.13 4.86
C ASN A 153 12.31 3.35 4.78
N GLU A 154 11.75 3.03 5.94
CA GLU A 154 10.56 2.21 6.11
C GLU A 154 9.27 2.91 5.65
N LEU A 155 9.24 4.25 5.71
CA LEU A 155 8.10 5.08 5.30
C LEU A 155 8.11 5.44 3.81
N SER A 156 9.16 5.07 3.09
CA SER A 156 9.28 5.40 1.67
C SER A 156 8.20 4.71 0.84
N GLU A 157 7.45 5.49 0.06
CA GLU A 157 6.49 5.00 -0.95
C GLU A 157 7.03 5.08 -2.38
N GLN A 158 8.28 5.51 -2.55
CA GLN A 158 8.86 5.74 -3.87
C GLN A 158 9.00 4.46 -4.71
N PHE A 159 8.71 4.60 -6.00
CA PHE A 159 9.02 3.61 -7.02
C PHE A 159 10.03 4.18 -8.02
N VAL A 160 11.22 3.59 -8.08
CA VAL A 160 12.30 4.06 -8.97
C VAL A 160 12.78 2.93 -9.87
N LEU A 161 12.91 3.21 -11.16
CA LEU A 161 13.48 2.31 -12.17
C LEU A 161 14.83 2.83 -12.64
N SER A 162 15.75 1.92 -12.96
CA SER A 162 16.91 2.26 -13.80
C SER A 162 16.45 2.79 -15.17
N ALA A 163 17.17 3.74 -15.75
CA ALA A 163 16.88 4.28 -17.08
C ALA A 163 16.69 3.19 -18.16
N GLY A 164 17.55 2.16 -18.16
CA GLY A 164 17.43 1.04 -19.09
C GLY A 164 16.12 0.26 -18.95
N ALA A 165 15.67 0.00 -17.73
CA ALA A 165 14.39 -0.66 -17.46
C ALA A 165 13.19 0.21 -17.86
N ALA A 166 13.21 1.50 -17.51
CA ALA A 166 12.14 2.44 -17.85
C ALA A 166 11.98 2.55 -19.38
N ALA A 167 13.08 2.64 -20.11
CA ALA A 167 13.08 2.65 -21.57
C ALA A 167 12.54 1.34 -22.16
N LYS A 168 12.99 0.18 -21.67
CA LYS A 168 12.51 -1.14 -22.12
C LYS A 168 11.01 -1.31 -21.89
N LEU A 169 10.50 -0.84 -20.75
CA LEU A 169 9.08 -0.88 -20.42
C LEU A 169 8.26 0.26 -21.06
N ARG A 170 8.91 1.19 -21.76
CA ARG A 170 8.27 2.39 -22.35
C ARG A 170 7.49 3.19 -21.30
N LEU A 171 8.08 3.34 -20.10
CA LEU A 171 7.49 4.11 -19.00
C LEU A 171 8.09 5.51 -18.96
N GLY A 172 7.24 6.51 -18.79
CA GLY A 172 7.66 7.90 -18.64
C GLY A 172 8.17 8.20 -17.23
N ASN A 173 9.20 9.05 -17.14
CA ASN A 173 9.68 9.55 -15.85
C ASN A 173 8.67 10.55 -15.26
N ARG A 174 8.46 10.47 -13.94
CA ARG A 174 7.49 11.26 -13.17
C ARG A 174 6.04 11.10 -13.63
N GLN A 175 5.72 10.03 -14.36
CA GLN A 175 4.36 9.74 -14.80
C GLN A 175 3.64 8.84 -13.78
N PRO A 176 2.34 9.09 -13.53
CA PRO A 176 1.54 8.27 -12.63
C PRO A 176 1.08 6.99 -13.35
N TYR A 177 1.23 5.85 -12.68
CA TYR A 177 0.74 4.55 -13.15
C TYR A 177 0.00 3.81 -12.05
N LEU A 178 -0.91 2.94 -12.45
CA LEU A 178 -1.45 1.91 -11.58
C LEU A 178 -0.49 0.71 -11.64
N LEU A 179 0.19 0.45 -10.53
CA LEU A 179 1.12 -0.65 -10.39
C LEU A 179 0.41 -1.83 -9.74
N ALA A 180 0.32 -2.95 -10.44
CA ALA A 180 -0.19 -4.19 -9.87
C ALA A 180 0.95 -5.18 -9.64
N TYR A 181 0.94 -5.88 -8.51
CA TYR A 181 1.83 -7.00 -8.24
C TYR A 181 1.04 -8.29 -8.11
N ASN A 182 1.40 -9.29 -8.92
CA ASN A 182 0.89 -10.65 -8.79
C ASN A 182 1.89 -11.51 -8.00
N GLN A 183 1.49 -11.95 -6.80
CA GLN A 183 2.31 -12.77 -5.90
C GLN A 183 2.61 -14.15 -6.47
N ALA A 184 1.69 -14.74 -7.25
CA ALA A 184 1.86 -16.09 -7.80
C ALA A 184 2.91 -16.11 -8.90
N THR A 185 2.86 -15.14 -9.82
CA THR A 185 3.81 -15.03 -10.95
C THR A 185 4.99 -14.12 -10.68
N ARG A 186 5.03 -13.45 -9.51
CA ARG A 186 6.05 -12.45 -9.12
C ARG A 186 6.25 -11.38 -10.18
N THR A 187 5.15 -10.92 -10.75
CA THR A 187 5.14 -9.98 -11.87
C THR A 187 4.53 -8.66 -11.46
N LEU A 188 5.26 -7.57 -11.71
CA LEU A 188 4.76 -6.20 -11.69
C LEU A 188 4.15 -5.86 -13.06
N SER A 189 2.95 -5.33 -13.07
CA SER A 189 2.33 -4.79 -14.29
C SER A 189 1.94 -3.34 -14.09
N PHE A 190 2.29 -2.52 -15.08
CA PHE A 190 1.89 -1.12 -15.14
C PHE A 190 0.70 -0.98 -16.07
N SER A 191 -0.29 -0.21 -15.65
CA SER A 191 -1.33 0.31 -16.53
C SER A 191 -1.41 1.83 -16.37
N PRO A 192 -1.77 2.57 -17.43
CA PRO A 192 -2.04 4.00 -17.30
C PRO A 192 -3.07 4.23 -16.21
N LEU A 193 -2.85 5.25 -15.37
CA LEU A 193 -3.94 5.85 -14.62
C LEU A 193 -4.73 6.65 -15.64
N SER A 194 -5.68 6.01 -16.32
CA SER A 194 -6.63 6.73 -17.14
C SER A 194 -7.33 7.73 -16.23
N ASN A 195 -7.00 9.01 -16.39
CA ASN A 195 -8.00 10.04 -16.17
C ASN A 195 -9.17 9.64 -17.08
N ALA A 196 -10.39 9.67 -16.58
CA ALA A 196 -11.58 9.64 -17.43
C ALA A 196 -11.33 10.52 -18.67
N PRO A 197 -11.82 10.14 -19.86
CA PRO A 197 -11.63 10.98 -21.03
C PRO A 197 -12.12 12.37 -20.66
N VAL A 198 -11.25 13.37 -20.79
CA VAL A 198 -11.73 14.73 -20.94
C VAL A 198 -12.50 14.67 -22.26
N SER A 199 -13.81 14.49 -22.18
CA SER A 199 -14.71 14.83 -23.26
C SER A 199 -14.57 16.34 -23.45
N VAL A 200 -13.68 16.71 -24.35
CA VAL A 200 -13.87 17.97 -25.07
C VAL A 200 -14.73 17.57 -26.26
N ASP A 201 -15.97 18.03 -26.22
CA ASP A 201 -16.97 17.79 -27.25
C ASP A 201 -16.51 18.24 -28.64
N PRO A 202 -17.11 17.66 -29.69
CA PRO A 202 -16.76 17.91 -31.08
C PRO A 202 -17.52 19.13 -31.60
N ALA A 203 -16.81 20.22 -31.89
CA ALA A 203 -17.24 21.20 -32.88
C ALA A 203 -16.07 22.15 -33.15
N THR A 204 -15.49 22.08 -34.35
CA THR A 204 -15.30 23.24 -35.23
C THR A 204 -14.72 22.75 -36.56
N GLY A 205 -15.57 22.73 -37.59
CA GLY A 205 -15.25 23.02 -38.99
C GLY A 205 -14.14 22.25 -39.70
N SER A 206 -14.52 21.22 -40.46
CA SER A 206 -13.95 20.99 -41.81
C SER A 206 -14.81 21.81 -42.78
N ALA A 207 -14.35 22.48 -43.84
CA ALA A 207 -13.18 22.37 -44.73
C ALA A 207 -13.03 23.74 -45.49
N PRO A 208 -12.33 23.87 -46.65
CA PRO A 208 -11.26 23.08 -47.29
C PRO A 208 -10.03 23.93 -47.73
N ASP A 209 -9.03 23.23 -48.29
CA ASP A 209 -7.93 23.65 -49.21
C ASP A 209 -7.57 25.15 -49.36
N ASP A 210 -6.30 25.49 -49.12
CA ASP A 210 -5.42 25.85 -50.25
C ASP A 210 -3.91 25.88 -49.90
N SER A 211 -3.16 25.64 -50.95
CA SER A 211 -1.73 25.63 -51.23
C SER A 211 -0.78 26.62 -50.51
N ALA A 212 0.49 26.20 -50.47
CA ALA A 212 1.74 26.98 -50.50
C ALA A 212 2.58 27.14 -49.20
N GLN A 213 3.75 26.46 -49.18
CA GLN A 213 5.00 26.95 -48.55
C GLN A 213 5.54 28.18 -49.34
N PRO A 214 6.64 28.89 -48.97
CA PRO A 214 7.64 28.69 -47.90
C PRO A 214 8.08 29.98 -47.14
N ALA A 215 8.93 29.88 -46.10
CA ALA A 215 10.18 30.65 -45.95
C ALA A 215 10.84 30.54 -44.56
N ARG A 216 12.19 30.58 -44.60
CA ARG A 216 13.20 30.65 -43.52
C ARG A 216 13.17 31.95 -42.71
N SER A 217 13.57 31.88 -41.44
CA SER A 217 14.67 32.66 -40.79
C SER A 217 14.85 32.12 -39.35
N GLN A 218 16.00 31.65 -38.86
CA GLN A 218 17.29 32.27 -38.53
C GLN A 218 17.22 33.59 -37.72
N ASN A 219 17.50 33.47 -36.41
CA ASN A 219 18.23 34.39 -35.50
C ASN A 219 18.22 33.71 -34.11
N ARG A 220 19.30 33.18 -33.51
CA ARG A 220 20.64 33.65 -33.11
C ARG A 220 20.62 34.85 -32.16
N SER A 221 20.95 34.60 -30.87
CA SER A 221 21.71 35.41 -29.86
C SER A 221 21.39 34.84 -28.45
N LYS A 222 22.25 34.15 -27.68
CA LYS A 222 23.52 34.46 -26.95
C LYS A 222 23.42 35.45 -25.77
N SER A 223 24.01 35.00 -24.65
CA SER A 223 24.60 35.74 -23.49
C SER A 223 23.62 36.31 -22.46
N ALA A 224 23.91 36.45 -21.16
CA ALA A 224 25.06 36.12 -20.30
C ALA A 224 24.68 36.42 -18.83
N GLN A 225 25.50 35.88 -17.91
CA GLN A 225 25.84 36.37 -16.55
C GLN A 225 24.73 36.41 -15.48
N ARG A 226 24.84 35.70 -14.36
CA ARG A 226 25.82 35.79 -13.24
C ARG A 226 25.51 36.98 -12.32
N SER A 227 24.93 36.70 -11.16
CA SER A 227 25.11 37.49 -9.94
C SER A 227 25.13 36.56 -8.72
N VAL A 228 26.09 36.87 -7.85
CA VAL A 228 26.45 36.21 -6.59
C VAL A 228 26.27 37.27 -5.51
N ALA A 229 25.68 36.90 -4.37
CA ALA A 229 26.01 37.36 -3.00
C ALA A 229 25.02 36.67 -2.02
N THR A 230 25.42 35.88 -1.01
CA THR A 230 25.98 36.26 0.31
C THR A 230 24.99 37.17 1.07
N THR A 231 24.41 36.82 2.23
CA THR A 231 25.05 36.71 3.55
C THR A 231 23.98 36.30 4.61
N MET A 232 24.45 35.59 5.64
CA MET A 232 24.05 35.39 7.07
C MET A 232 22.82 36.17 7.64
N THR A 233 22.14 35.82 8.75
CA THR A 233 22.49 35.20 10.05
C THR A 233 21.21 35.05 10.91
N ALA A 234 21.28 34.21 11.96
CA ALA A 234 20.68 34.41 13.30
C ALA A 234 19.13 34.45 13.46
N SER A 235 18.50 33.43 14.04
CA SER A 235 18.23 33.22 15.49
C SER A 235 17.06 34.02 16.06
N GLN A 236 16.06 33.32 16.62
CA GLN A 236 15.20 33.68 17.77
C GLN A 236 14.08 32.60 17.83
N SER A 237 14.14 31.59 18.70
CA SER A 237 13.80 31.58 20.13
C SER A 237 12.50 32.33 20.46
N GLY A 238 11.39 31.60 20.55
CA GLY A 238 10.11 32.10 21.04
C GLY A 238 9.34 31.01 21.77
N LYS A 239 9.43 31.04 23.10
CA LYS A 239 8.77 30.15 24.07
C LYS A 239 7.26 30.45 24.17
N SER A 240 6.50 29.36 24.34
CA SER A 240 5.38 29.17 25.30
C SER A 240 4.18 30.11 25.28
N ARG A 241 2.97 29.53 25.15
CA ARG A 241 1.89 29.76 26.12
C ARG A 241 0.75 28.73 25.98
N THR A 242 0.65 27.89 27.00
CA THR A 242 -0.54 27.11 27.38
C THR A 242 -1.68 28.04 27.81
N ARG A 243 -2.91 27.77 27.36
CA ARG A 243 -4.13 28.19 28.06
C ARG A 243 -5.03 26.99 28.28
N LYS A 244 -5.21 26.69 29.57
CA LYS A 244 -6.30 25.90 30.13
C LYS A 244 -7.59 26.71 30.02
N THR A 245 -8.66 26.10 29.55
CA THR A 245 -10.02 26.49 29.91
C THR A 245 -10.83 25.21 30.11
N ALA A 246 -11.33 25.04 31.32
CA ALA A 246 -12.24 23.97 31.73
C ALA A 246 -13.69 24.51 31.73
N PRO A 247 -14.69 23.77 32.23
CA PRO A 247 -15.74 23.18 31.42
C PRO A 247 -17.09 23.87 31.63
N SER A 248 -18.05 23.66 30.73
CA SER A 248 -19.42 24.11 30.98
C SER A 248 -20.48 23.22 30.32
N ARG A 249 -21.29 22.64 31.23
CA ARG A 249 -22.76 22.49 31.19
C ARG A 249 -23.35 21.31 30.39
N LEU A 250 -23.72 20.29 31.17
CA LEU A 250 -25.09 19.79 31.35
C LEU A 250 -26.08 20.13 30.22
N PHE A 251 -26.38 19.12 29.40
CA PHE A 251 -27.67 19.02 28.72
C PHE A 251 -28.35 17.72 29.11
N VAL A 252 -29.57 17.89 29.63
CA VAL A 252 -30.49 16.87 30.10
C VAL A 252 -31.31 16.34 28.93
N SER A 253 -31.42 15.01 28.92
CA SER A 253 -32.36 14.09 28.27
C SER A 253 -33.26 14.56 27.12
N LYS A 254 -33.13 13.87 25.98
CA LYS A 254 -34.28 13.40 25.23
C LYS A 254 -34.22 11.88 25.14
N GLN A 255 -35.21 11.23 25.75
CA GLN A 255 -35.53 9.83 25.49
C GLN A 255 -35.99 9.73 24.04
N THR A 256 -35.16 9.08 23.21
CA THR A 256 -35.57 8.63 21.89
C THR A 256 -35.89 7.16 22.00
N MET A 257 -37.10 6.82 21.57
CA MET A 257 -37.65 5.46 21.51
C MET A 257 -36.63 4.47 20.95
N ALA A 258 -36.52 3.31 21.60
CA ALA A 258 -35.69 2.20 21.15
C ALA A 258 -36.14 1.77 19.74
N PRO A 259 -35.28 1.88 18.71
CA PRO A 259 -35.56 1.24 17.44
C PRO A 259 -35.50 -0.27 17.66
N LYS A 260 -36.53 -0.95 17.14
CA LYS A 260 -36.61 -2.40 16.96
C LYS A 260 -35.24 -2.90 16.47
N GLN A 261 -34.57 -3.74 17.26
CA GLN A 261 -33.32 -4.37 16.86
C GLN A 261 -33.59 -5.30 15.67
N GLU A 262 -33.46 -4.77 14.47
CA GLU A 262 -33.08 -5.60 13.33
C GLU A 262 -31.67 -6.14 13.63
N PRO A 263 -31.42 -7.45 13.41
CA PRO A 263 -30.08 -7.98 13.51
C PRO A 263 -29.26 -7.38 12.36
N PHE A 264 -28.64 -6.22 12.61
CA PHE A 264 -27.57 -5.71 11.78
C PHE A 264 -26.40 -6.70 11.90
N SER A 265 -26.38 -7.72 11.04
CA SER A 265 -25.21 -8.55 10.84
C SER A 265 -24.11 -7.67 10.26
N LYS A 266 -23.24 -7.13 11.12
CA LYS A 266 -22.07 -6.37 10.69
C LYS A 266 -20.99 -7.35 10.28
N THR A 267 -20.94 -7.67 9.00
CA THR A 267 -19.83 -8.42 8.41
C THR A 267 -18.68 -7.45 8.16
N GLY A 268 -17.66 -7.47 9.01
CA GLY A 268 -16.46 -6.64 8.83
C GLY A 268 -15.50 -7.31 7.85
N LYS A 269 -14.96 -6.55 6.89
CA LYS A 269 -13.94 -7.03 5.93
C LYS A 269 -12.66 -6.22 6.06
N SER A 270 -11.50 -6.88 6.02
CA SER A 270 -10.24 -6.15 5.95
C SER A 270 -9.07 -6.91 5.35
N ALA A 271 -8.22 -6.21 4.61
CA ALA A 271 -6.99 -6.77 4.07
C ALA A 271 -5.91 -6.80 5.16
N VAL A 272 -5.39 -7.98 5.45
CA VAL A 272 -4.33 -8.21 6.45
C VAL A 272 -3.18 -9.01 5.85
N TRP A 273 -2.02 -8.81 6.44
CA TRP A 273 -0.82 -9.58 6.15
C TRP A 273 -0.68 -10.77 7.06
N ILE A 274 -0.15 -11.88 6.57
CA ILE A 274 0.40 -12.91 7.46
C ILE A 274 1.84 -12.55 7.68
N SER A 275 2.19 -12.16 8.90
CA SER A 275 3.56 -11.79 9.28
C SER A 275 4.51 -12.91 8.84
N PRO A 276 5.41 -12.68 7.87
CA PRO A 276 6.51 -13.61 7.66
C PRO A 276 7.35 -13.53 8.93
N LYS A 277 7.61 -14.65 9.60
CA LYS A 277 8.40 -14.70 10.85
C LYS A 277 9.57 -13.71 10.74
N LEU A 278 9.41 -12.52 11.32
CA LEU A 278 10.51 -11.59 11.46
C LEU A 278 11.39 -12.31 12.47
N HIS A 279 12.53 -12.82 12.02
CA HIS A 279 13.60 -13.09 12.95
C HIS A 279 13.93 -11.73 13.58
N ARG A 280 13.26 -11.39 14.70
CA ARG A 280 13.81 -10.51 15.72
C ARG A 280 15.08 -11.21 16.18
N GLY A 281 16.16 -11.01 15.43
CA GLY A 281 17.49 -11.24 15.94
C GLY A 281 17.59 -10.33 17.15
N ARG A 282 17.67 -10.94 18.34
CA ARG A 282 18.21 -10.26 19.51
C ARG A 282 19.54 -9.66 19.06
N ARG A 283 19.61 -8.33 19.00
CA ARG A 283 20.85 -7.60 19.13
C ARG A 283 21.03 -7.29 20.60
#